data_AF-A0A660URP8-F1
#
_entry.id   AF-A0A660URP8-F1
#
_cell.length_a   1.000
_cell.length_b   1.000
_cell.length_c   1.000
_cell.angle_alpha   90.00
_cell.angle_beta   90.00
_cell.angle_gamma   90.00
#
_symmetry.space_group_name_H-M   'P 1'
#
loop_
_entity.id
_entity.type
_entity.pdbx_description
1 polymer ?
#
loop_
_entity_poly.entity_id
_entity_poly.type
_entity_poly.pdbx_seq_one_letter_code
_entity_poly.pdbx_strand_id
1 'polypeptide(L)'
;MEFESGGKTFVIRSLKRKEVKALKNEGFNLYNISADQLDDLIDRIFEIVLTEEEIGAAEDLDNRDAVKIFNQIFRETFGSEKQEKN
;
A
#
# COMPACT_ATOMS: atom_id res chain seq x y z
N MET A 1 5.12 -10.56 3.66
CA MET A 1 3.91 -11.29 4.07
C MET A 1 3.16 -11.61 2.80
N GLU A 2 2.67 -12.83 2.66
CA GLU A 2 1.81 -13.19 1.52
C GLU A 2 0.36 -12.79 1.83
N PHE A 3 -0.28 -12.09 0.90
CA PHE A 3 -1.65 -11.61 1.01
C PHE A 3 -2.43 -12.00 -0.25
N GLU A 4 -3.55 -12.68 -0.08
CA GLU A 4 -4.40 -13.09 -1.20
C GLU A 4 -5.50 -12.06 -1.44
N SER A 5 -5.65 -11.59 -2.68
CA SER A 5 -6.75 -10.73 -3.13
C SER A 5 -7.13 -11.07 -4.56
N GLY A 6 -8.43 -11.14 -4.87
CA GLY A 6 -8.91 -11.46 -6.21
C GLY A 6 -8.42 -12.80 -6.78
N GLY A 7 -8.10 -13.78 -5.93
CA GLY A 7 -7.58 -15.08 -6.34
C GLY A 7 -6.09 -15.08 -6.75
N LYS A 8 -5.37 -13.97 -6.51
CA LYS A 8 -3.93 -13.85 -6.71
C LYS A 8 -3.24 -13.62 -5.36
N THR A 9 -2.00 -14.09 -5.23
CA THR A 9 -1.19 -13.92 -4.02
C THR A 9 -0.14 -12.82 -4.26
N PHE A 10 -0.06 -11.88 -3.34
CA PHE A 10 0.84 -10.73 -3.38
C PHE A 10 1.79 -10.75 -2.18
N VAL A 11 3.07 -10.46 -2.40
CA VAL A 11 4.08 -10.37 -1.37
C VAL A 11 4.17 -8.92 -0.88
N ILE A 12 3.31 -8.59 0.08
CA ILE A 12 3.29 -7.27 0.70
C ILE A 12 4.37 -7.12 1.78
N ARG A 13 4.88 -5.90 1.93
CA ARG A 13 5.81 -5.51 3.00
C ARG A 13 5.47 -4.11 3.50
N SER A 14 5.93 -3.79 4.72
CA SER A 14 5.87 -2.43 5.24
C SER A 14 6.78 -1.48 4.44
N LEU A 15 6.34 -0.23 4.31
CA LEU A 15 7.12 0.84 3.70
C LEU A 15 8.23 1.26 4.65
N LYS A 16 9.44 1.42 4.12
CA LYS A 16 10.57 1.97 4.87
C LYS A 16 10.38 3.47 5.04
N ARG A 17 10.96 4.04 6.11
CA ARG A 17 10.92 5.49 6.39
C ARG A 17 11.35 6.36 5.20
N LYS A 18 12.30 5.89 4.38
CA LYS A 18 12.74 6.60 3.16
C LYS A 18 11.67 6.62 2.06
N GLU A 19 10.91 5.53 1.91
CA GLU A 19 9.83 5.36 0.93
C GLU A 19 8.64 6.24 1.34
N VAL A 20 8.26 6.21 2.63
CA VAL A 20 7.27 7.13 3.22
C VAL A 20 7.64 8.60 2.99
N LYS A 21 8.93 8.95 3.14
CA LYS A 21 9.40 10.32 2.90
C LYS A 21 9.38 10.69 1.42
N ALA A 22 9.65 9.75 0.51
CA ALA A 22 9.55 9.97 -0.92
C ALA A 22 8.12 10.31 -1.33
N LEU A 23 7.14 9.49 -0.90
CA LEU A 23 5.71 9.73 -1.14
C LEU A 23 5.28 11.10 -0.60
N LYS A 24 5.75 11.49 0.59
CA LYS A 24 5.46 12.81 1.16
C LYS A 24 6.07 13.96 0.34
N ASN A 25 7.26 13.78 -0.24
CA ASN A 25 7.88 14.76 -1.12
C ASN A 25 7.17 14.87 -2.48
N GLU A 26 6.59 13.77 -2.96
CA GLU A 26 5.73 13.75 -4.15
C GLU A 26 4.38 14.45 -3.92
N GLY A 27 4.04 14.77 -2.66
CA GLY A 27 2.82 15.50 -2.28
C GLY A 27 1.74 14.61 -1.69
N PHE A 28 2.01 13.31 -1.49
CA PHE A 28 1.05 12.39 -0.87
C PHE A 28 1.05 12.54 0.65
N ASN A 29 -0.11 12.84 1.23
CA ASN A 29 -0.28 12.91 2.67
C ASN A 29 -0.87 11.60 3.21
N LEU A 30 -0.01 10.67 3.60
CA LEU A 30 -0.38 9.34 4.12
C LEU A 30 -1.31 9.37 5.35
N TYR A 31 -1.35 10.47 6.11
CA TYR A 31 -2.24 10.62 7.28
C TYR A 31 -3.59 11.25 6.95
N ASN A 32 -3.69 11.91 5.79
CA ASN A 32 -4.89 12.62 5.36
C ASN A 32 -4.99 12.57 3.84
N ILE A 33 -5.23 11.36 3.33
CA ILE A 33 -5.33 11.08 1.90
C ILE A 33 -6.71 11.55 1.42
N SER A 34 -6.73 12.38 0.39
CA SER A 34 -7.99 12.74 -0.29
C SER A 34 -8.38 11.63 -1.25
N ALA A 35 -9.68 11.38 -1.44
CA ALA A 35 -10.16 10.32 -2.33
C ALA A 35 -9.60 10.46 -3.77
N ASP A 36 -9.40 11.70 -4.22
CA ASP A 36 -8.82 12.03 -5.53
C ASP A 36 -7.35 11.59 -5.69
N GLN A 37 -6.60 11.55 -4.58
CA GLN A 37 -5.20 11.12 -4.56
C GLN A 37 -5.03 9.67 -4.11
N LEU A 38 -6.12 9.00 -3.71
CA LEU A 38 -6.04 7.65 -3.16
C LEU A 38 -5.59 6.66 -4.23
N ASP A 39 -6.15 6.78 -5.43
CA ASP A 39 -5.84 5.88 -6.55
C ASP A 39 -4.36 5.99 -6.97
N ASP A 40 -3.91 7.23 -7.19
CA ASP A 40 -2.52 7.58 -7.53
C ASP A 40 -1.52 7.12 -6.44
N LEU A 41 -1.92 7.23 -5.17
CA LEU A 41 -1.11 6.75 -4.05
C LEU A 41 -1.05 5.21 -3.99
N ILE A 42 -2.15 4.51 -4.28
CA ILE A 42 -2.18 3.05 -4.32
C ILE A 42 -1.22 2.55 -5.39
N ASP A 43 -1.31 3.13 -6.60
CA ASP A 43 -0.43 2.82 -7.72
C ASP A 43 1.04 3.01 -7.33
N ARG A 44 1.39 4.18 -6.77
CA ARG A 44 2.75 4.44 -6.31
C ARG A 44 3.24 3.49 -5.24
N ILE A 45 2.37 3.09 -4.31
CA ILE A 45 2.75 2.11 -3.28
C ILE A 45 2.97 0.73 -3.90
N PHE A 46 2.16 0.34 -4.88
CA PHE A 46 2.34 -0.91 -5.60
C PHE A 46 3.67 -0.93 -6.34
N GLU A 47 4.04 0.14 -7.03
CA GLU A 47 5.36 0.26 -7.67
C GLU A 47 6.54 0.15 -6.69
N ILE A 48 6.37 0.54 -5.43
CA ILE A 48 7.42 0.46 -4.40
C ILE A 48 7.50 -0.93 -3.75
N VAL A 49 6.34 -1.56 -3.55
CA VAL A 49 6.19 -2.76 -2.71
C VAL A 49 6.14 -4.03 -3.54
N LEU A 50 5.38 -4.02 -4.63
CA LEU A 50 5.14 -5.16 -5.50
C LEU A 50 6.20 -5.23 -6.60
N THR A 51 6.34 -6.41 -7.19
CA THR A 51 7.16 -6.62 -8.39
C THR A 51 6.39 -6.27 -9.67
N GLU A 52 7.07 -6.07 -10.80
CA GLU A 52 6.42 -5.79 -12.10
C GLU A 52 5.37 -6.84 -12.49
N GLU A 53 5.61 -8.11 -12.16
CA GLU A 53 4.65 -9.19 -12.40
C GLU A 53 3.39 -9.05 -11.53
N GLU A 54 3.56 -8.68 -10.27
CA GLU A 54 2.47 -8.44 -9.33
C GLU A 54 1.70 -7.16 -9.63
N ILE A 55 2.36 -6.12 -10.16
CA ILE A 55 1.72 -4.89 -10.60
C ILE A 55 0.75 -5.21 -11.75
N GLY A 56 1.20 -5.93 -12.78
CA GLY A 56 0.32 -6.35 -13.86
C GLY A 56 -0.84 -7.24 -13.38
N ALA A 57 -0.60 -8.05 -12.34
CA ALA A 57 -1.65 -8.80 -11.67
C ALA A 57 -2.64 -7.92 -10.89
N ALA A 58 -2.18 -6.82 -10.31
CA ALA A 58 -2.95 -5.86 -9.55
C ALA A 58 -3.75 -4.88 -10.43
N GLU A 59 -3.25 -4.53 -11.62
CA GLU A 59 -3.99 -3.75 -12.62
C GLU A 59 -5.25 -4.47 -13.13
N ASP A 60 -5.20 -5.80 -13.15
CA ASP A 60 -6.33 -6.66 -13.49
C ASP A 60 -7.34 -6.84 -12.33
N LEU A 61 -7.00 -6.37 -11.12
CA LEU A 61 -7.91 -6.41 -9.98
C LEU A 61 -8.93 -5.27 -10.00
N ASP A 62 -10.08 -5.53 -9.39
CA ASP A 62 -11.04 -4.47 -9.10
C ASP A 62 -10.45 -3.47 -8.09
N ASN A 63 -10.83 -2.20 -8.21
CA ASN A 63 -10.36 -1.12 -7.34
C ASN A 63 -10.56 -1.45 -5.85
N ARG A 64 -11.63 -2.19 -5.52
CA ARG A 64 -11.87 -2.66 -4.14
C ARG A 64 -10.77 -3.58 -3.62
N ASP A 65 -10.24 -4.47 -4.44
CA ASP A 65 -9.16 -5.38 -4.06
C ASP A 65 -7.82 -4.64 -3.98
N ALA A 66 -7.56 -3.69 -4.89
CA ALA A 66 -6.39 -2.82 -4.79
C ALA A 66 -6.38 -2.03 -3.46
N VAL A 67 -7.53 -1.46 -3.07
CA VAL A 67 -7.69 -0.77 -1.78
C VAL A 67 -7.47 -1.70 -0.59
N LYS A 68 -7.81 -3.00 -0.66
CA LYS A 68 -7.52 -3.96 0.42
C LYS A 68 -6.02 -4.17 0.58
N ILE A 69 -5.30 -4.41 -0.52
CA ILE A 69 -3.85 -4.61 -0.53
C ILE A 69 -3.17 -3.36 0.04
N PHE A 70 -3.56 -2.18 -0.43
CA PHE A 70 -3.07 -0.91 0.11
C PHE A 70 -3.31 -0.78 1.61
N ASN A 71 -4.53 -1.03 2.10
CA ASN A 71 -4.83 -0.94 3.53
C ASN A 71 -3.98 -1.91 4.35
N GLN A 72 -3.70 -3.10 3.81
CA GLN A 72 -2.85 -4.07 4.47
C GLN A 72 -1.38 -3.60 4.51
N ILE A 73 -0.84 -3.06 3.42
CA ILE A 73 0.50 -2.45 3.39
C ILE A 73 0.58 -1.28 4.39
N PHE A 74 -0.44 -0.43 4.40
CA PHE A 74 -0.55 0.70 5.32
C PHE A 74 -0.58 0.23 6.78
N ARG A 75 -1.37 -0.80 7.07
CA ARG A 75 -1.43 -1.42 8.40
C ARG A 75 -0.10 -2.07 8.79
N GLU A 76 0.63 -2.71 7.90
CA GLU A 76 1.96 -3.24 8.22
C GLU A 76 2.97 -2.12 8.47
N THR A 77 2.82 -0.99 7.77
CA THR A 77 3.70 0.18 7.87
C THR A 77 3.49 0.97 9.16
N PHE A 78 2.24 1.25 9.53
CA PHE A 78 1.89 2.11 10.67
C PHE A 78 1.27 1.32 11.85
N GLY A 79 0.64 0.18 11.58
CA GLY A 79 -0.04 -0.68 12.55
C GLY A 79 0.85 -1.70 13.28
N SER A 80 2.18 -1.59 13.17
CA SER A 80 3.07 -2.07 14.25
C SER A 80 3.11 -1.10 15.44
N GLU A 81 2.35 0.00 15.44
CA GLU A 81 1.83 0.58 16.68
C GLU A 81 0.71 -0.32 17.22
N LYS A 82 1.08 -1.54 17.61
CA LYS A 82 0.45 -2.17 18.75
C LYS A 82 0.59 -1.17 19.88
N GLN A 83 -0.51 -0.54 20.23
CA GLN A 83 -0.65 0.29 21.41
C GLN A 83 0.01 -0.42 22.59
N GLU A 84 1.21 0.02 22.95
CA GLU A 84 1.79 -0.18 24.25
C GLU A 84 1.04 0.77 25.19
N LYS A 85 -0.20 0.43 25.53
CA LYS A 85 -0.83 0.99 26.74
C LYS A 85 -0.20 0.26 27.92
N ASN A 86 0.82 0.91 28.46
CA ASN A 86 1.24 0.78 29.85
C ASN A 86 0.03 0.93 30.79
#